data_AF-A0A078FBX7-F1
#
_entry.id   AF-A0A078FBX7-F1
#
_cell.length_a   1.000
_cell.length_b   1.000
_cell.length_c   1.000
_cell.angle_alpha   90.00
_cell.angle_beta   90.00
_cell.angle_gamma   90.00
#
_symmetry.space_group_name_H-M   'P 1'
#
loop_
_entity.id
_entity.type
_entity.pdbx_description
1 polymer ?
#
loop_
_entity_poly.entity_id
_entity_poly.type
_entity_poly.pdbx_seq_one_letter_code
_entity_poly.pdbx_strand_id
1 'polypeptide(L)'
;MDSSGKTLKVKTPINKKLEKEGEEEDGFTTPKGAQFKIPPLLQCPPAPVRGGIQQKTTPRRLTSVNTSYVSHCWGQWLPTKEKEKELDIPLLNEKVSKHIEPDLAALRGEKGAAYDIIVLNAGIVDHLLGCEGAEDVTVAMERAKEAIDSGKALEAFELH
;
A
#
# COMPACT_ATOMS: atom_id res chain seq x y z
N MET A 1 -23.52 -7.98 49.10
CA MET A 1 -22.29 -8.76 49.36
C MET A 1 -22.46 -10.10 48.68
N ASP A 2 -21.79 -10.19 47.54
CA ASP A 2 -21.29 -11.33 46.77
C ASP A 2 -22.04 -12.67 46.78
N SER A 3 -22.55 -12.93 45.59
CA SER A 3 -23.10 -14.18 45.08
C SER A 3 -21.99 -15.06 44.48
N SER A 4 -22.31 -16.33 44.31
CA SER A 4 -21.59 -17.41 43.57
C SER A 4 -20.78 -18.35 44.45
N GLY A 5 -20.93 -19.67 44.36
CA GLY A 5 -21.75 -20.47 43.45
C GLY A 5 -21.71 -21.94 43.86
N LYS A 6 -22.71 -22.70 43.43
CA LYS A 6 -22.71 -24.17 43.55
C LYS A 6 -22.71 -24.76 42.15
N THR A 7 -21.64 -25.48 41.86
CA THR A 7 -21.41 -26.30 40.68
C THR A 7 -22.40 -27.46 40.66
N LEU A 8 -23.15 -27.61 39.56
CA LEU A 8 -23.86 -28.86 39.25
C LEU A 8 -23.38 -29.37 37.89
N LYS A 9 -22.76 -30.55 37.94
CA LYS A 9 -22.38 -31.34 36.77
C LYS A 9 -23.66 -31.90 36.15
N VAL A 10 -23.84 -31.70 34.84
CA VAL A 10 -24.81 -32.46 34.05
C VAL A 10 -24.12 -32.97 32.80
N LYS A 11 -24.06 -34.29 32.69
CA LYS A 11 -23.71 -35.03 31.47
C LYS A 11 -24.83 -34.80 30.46
N THR A 12 -24.50 -34.49 29.21
CA THR A 12 -25.47 -34.49 28.11
C THR A 12 -25.11 -35.52 27.05
N PRO A 13 -26.13 -36.09 26.39
CA PRO A 13 -26.03 -37.39 25.74
C PRO A 13 -25.69 -37.26 24.25
N ILE A 14 -25.12 -38.34 23.73
CA ILE A 14 -25.08 -38.64 22.30
C ILE A 14 -26.52 -38.59 21.76
N ASN A 15 -26.78 -37.77 20.74
CA ASN A 15 -27.79 -38.10 19.74
C ASN A 15 -27.66 -37.29 18.45
N LYS A 16 -27.59 -38.08 17.37
CA LYS A 16 -28.28 -37.93 16.09
C LYS A 16 -27.72 -36.90 15.12
N LYS A 17 -27.04 -37.46 14.11
CA LYS A 17 -26.98 -36.98 12.73
C LYS A 17 -28.36 -36.46 12.33
N LEU A 18 -28.50 -35.14 12.28
CA LEU A 18 -29.64 -34.47 11.66
C LEU A 18 -29.11 -33.91 10.35
N GLU A 19 -29.48 -34.55 9.25
CA GLU A 19 -29.37 -33.95 7.93
C GLU A 19 -30.36 -32.78 7.91
N LYS A 20 -29.84 -31.56 7.75
CA LYS A 20 -30.62 -30.39 7.43
C LYS A 20 -30.13 -29.90 6.08
N GLU A 21 -30.99 -30.12 5.09
CA GLU A 21 -30.93 -29.48 3.78
C GLU A 21 -31.21 -27.99 3.93
N GLY A 22 -30.55 -27.18 3.11
CA GLY A 22 -30.94 -25.81 2.78
C GLY A 22 -30.32 -24.72 3.65
N GLU A 23 -29.08 -24.34 3.34
CA GLU A 23 -28.61 -22.97 3.52
C GLU A 23 -27.98 -22.52 2.19
N GLU A 24 -28.30 -21.30 1.80
CA GLU A 24 -28.10 -20.65 0.52
C GLU A 24 -26.71 -20.94 -0.08
N GLU A 25 -26.68 -21.50 -1.30
CA GLU A 25 -25.42 -21.68 -2.01
C GLU A 25 -24.88 -20.31 -2.42
N ASP A 26 -23.93 -19.79 -1.64
CA ASP A 26 -22.94 -18.88 -2.16
C ASP A 26 -22.35 -19.56 -3.40
N GLY A 27 -22.65 -19.00 -4.58
CA GLY A 27 -22.28 -19.51 -5.92
C GLY A 27 -20.77 -19.55 -6.19
N PHE A 28 -19.96 -19.55 -5.14
CA PHE A 28 -18.52 -19.64 -5.14
C PHE A 28 -18.01 -20.75 -4.20
N THR A 29 -18.83 -21.78 -3.95
CA THR A 29 -18.39 -22.91 -3.11
C THR A 29 -17.43 -23.80 -3.89
N THR A 30 -16.20 -23.94 -3.38
CA THR A 30 -15.17 -24.80 -3.96
C THR A 30 -15.70 -26.24 -4.11
N PRO A 31 -15.69 -26.82 -5.33
CA PRO A 31 -16.19 -28.17 -5.56
C PRO A 31 -15.51 -29.17 -4.63
N LYS A 32 -16.30 -29.87 -3.81
CA LYS A 32 -15.82 -30.90 -2.90
C LYS A 32 -15.82 -32.25 -3.63
N GLY A 33 -14.68 -32.92 -3.67
CA GLY A 33 -14.54 -34.23 -4.28
C GLY A 33 -13.09 -34.55 -4.55
N ALA A 34 -12.69 -35.82 -4.48
CA ALA A 34 -11.32 -36.23 -4.78
C ALA A 34 -10.94 -35.89 -6.23
N GLN A 35 -11.91 -35.87 -7.16
CA GLN A 35 -11.70 -35.49 -8.55
C GLN A 35 -11.38 -33.99 -8.76
N PHE A 36 -11.73 -33.13 -7.80
CA PHE A 36 -11.45 -31.69 -7.86
C PHE A 36 -10.23 -31.30 -7.02
N LYS A 37 -9.62 -32.28 -6.34
CA LYS A 37 -8.36 -32.05 -5.63
C LYS A 37 -7.24 -31.96 -6.64
N ILE A 38 -6.46 -30.89 -6.52
CA ILE A 38 -5.20 -30.74 -7.24
C ILE A 38 -4.32 -31.95 -6.89
N PRO A 39 -3.84 -32.73 -7.87
CA PRO A 39 -2.93 -33.83 -7.62
C PRO A 39 -1.70 -33.35 -6.83
N PRO A 40 -1.20 -34.13 -5.85
CA PRO A 40 -0.04 -33.74 -5.09
C PRO A 40 1.16 -33.56 -6.03
N LEU A 41 1.82 -32.41 -5.94
CA LEU A 41 2.99 -32.10 -6.74
C LEU A 41 4.12 -33.10 -6.41
N LEU A 42 4.58 -33.83 -7.42
CA LEU A 42 5.78 -34.66 -7.34
C LEU A 42 6.99 -33.72 -7.22
N GLN A 43 7.52 -33.64 -6.00
CA GLN A 43 8.81 -33.00 -5.65
C GLN A 43 9.04 -31.63 -6.30
N CYS A 44 8.55 -30.60 -5.63
CA CYS A 44 9.05 -29.25 -5.87
C CYS A 44 10.55 -29.21 -5.48
N PRO A 45 11.44 -28.65 -6.31
CA PRO A 45 12.81 -28.38 -5.88
C PRO A 45 12.77 -27.50 -4.62
N PRO A 46 13.76 -27.62 -3.72
CA PRO A 46 13.80 -26.80 -2.51
C PRO A 46 13.72 -25.32 -2.91
N ALA A 47 12.82 -24.59 -2.25
CA ALA A 47 12.66 -23.17 -2.48
C ALA A 47 14.04 -22.49 -2.37
N PRO A 48 14.40 -21.57 -3.29
CA PRO A 48 15.62 -20.81 -3.17
C PRO A 48 15.72 -20.23 -1.76
N VAL A 49 16.86 -20.44 -1.10
CA VAL A 49 17.09 -19.93 0.25
C VAL A 49 16.93 -18.42 0.17
N ARG A 50 15.88 -17.87 0.80
CA ARG A 50 15.76 -16.43 0.98
C ARG A 50 17.00 -16.00 1.75
N GLY A 51 17.91 -15.28 1.10
CA GLY A 51 19.01 -14.61 1.78
C GLY A 51 18.41 -13.83 2.95
N GLY A 52 18.78 -14.22 4.17
CA GLY A 52 18.09 -13.78 5.38
C GLY A 52 18.18 -12.28 5.54
N ILE A 53 17.14 -11.55 5.15
CA ILE A 53 16.86 -10.26 5.78
C ILE A 53 16.38 -10.65 7.18
N GLN A 54 17.21 -10.41 8.18
CA GLN A 54 16.82 -10.56 9.58
C GLN A 54 15.57 -9.72 9.83
N GLN A 55 14.40 -10.36 9.78
CA GLN A 55 13.17 -9.75 10.24
C GLN A 55 13.28 -9.67 11.76
N LYS A 56 13.70 -8.52 12.27
CA LYS A 56 13.50 -8.17 13.67
C LYS A 56 11.99 -8.15 13.89
N THR A 57 11.43 -9.25 14.38
CA THR A 57 10.04 -9.31 14.80
C THR A 57 9.88 -8.42 16.03
N THR A 58 9.47 -7.17 15.82
CA THR A 58 8.85 -6.41 16.91
C THR A 58 7.34 -6.68 16.85
N PRO A 59 6.70 -7.09 17.96
CA PRO A 59 5.25 -7.22 17.98
C PRO A 59 4.65 -5.81 17.83
N ARG A 60 4.04 -5.51 16.68
CA ARG A 60 3.19 -4.32 16.53
C ARG A 60 1.88 -4.53 17.28
N ARG A 61 1.94 -4.40 18.60
CA ARG A 61 0.80 -3.91 19.37
C ARG A 61 0.87 -2.38 19.29
N LEU A 62 -0.06 -1.76 18.56
CA LEU A 62 -0.20 -0.30 18.55
C LEU A 62 -0.70 0.12 19.94
N THR A 63 0.24 0.44 20.83
CA THR A 63 -0.04 1.15 22.06
C THR A 63 1.07 2.17 22.27
N SER A 64 0.70 3.45 22.14
CA SER A 64 1.49 4.66 22.36
C SER A 64 2.68 4.89 21.41
N VAL A 65 2.67 6.08 20.81
CA VAL A 65 3.75 6.62 19.99
C VAL A 65 5.01 6.73 20.86
N ASN A 66 5.95 5.80 20.68
CA ASN A 66 7.24 5.88 21.34
C ASN A 66 8.15 6.78 20.51
N THR A 67 8.29 8.05 20.93
CA THR A 67 9.06 9.10 20.27
C THR A 67 10.55 8.77 20.11
N SER A 68 11.05 7.74 20.79
CA SER A 68 12.45 7.30 20.64
C SER A 68 12.72 6.58 19.31
N TYR A 69 11.71 5.99 18.66
CA TYR A 69 11.88 5.27 17.40
C TYR A 69 12.16 6.21 16.21
N VAL A 70 11.67 7.45 16.28
CA VAL A 70 11.91 8.45 15.23
C VAL A 70 13.39 8.86 15.21
N SER A 71 14.02 8.97 16.39
CA SER A 71 15.44 9.34 16.51
C SER A 71 16.38 8.25 15.96
N HIS A 72 16.08 6.98 16.22
CA HIS A 72 16.94 5.87 15.79
C HIS A 72 16.89 5.59 14.29
N CYS A 73 15.76 5.87 13.62
CA CYS A 73 15.65 5.76 12.16
C CYS A 73 16.30 6.95 11.43
N TRP A 74 16.25 8.15 12.02
CA TRP A 74 16.89 9.34 11.45
C TRP A 74 18.41 9.34 11.58
N GLY A 75 18.96 8.75 12.65
CA GLY A 75 20.42 8.64 12.82
C GLY A 75 21.12 7.81 11.74
N GLN A 76 20.39 6.95 11.04
CA GLN A 76 20.92 6.12 9.94
C GLN A 76 21.02 6.87 8.61
N TRP A 77 20.42 8.06 8.52
CA TRP A 77 20.52 8.99 7.39
C TRP A 77 21.51 10.14 7.65
N LEU A 78 22.23 10.12 8.77
CA LEU A 78 23.33 11.06 9.01
C LEU A 78 24.58 10.56 8.28
N PRO A 79 25.13 11.31 7.31
CA PRO A 79 26.34 10.89 6.61
C PRO A 79 27.48 10.75 7.63
N THR A 80 28.02 9.55 7.80
CA THR A 80 29.29 9.34 8.50
C THR A 80 30.37 10.16 7.80
N LYS A 81 31.16 10.91 8.56
CA LYS A 81 32.22 11.86 8.18
C LYS A 81 33.29 11.36 7.16
N GLU A 82 33.17 10.15 6.63
CA GLU A 82 34.18 9.49 5.78
C GLU A 82 33.76 9.31 4.32
N LYS A 83 32.62 9.87 3.87
CA LYS A 83 32.22 9.85 2.46
C LYS A 83 31.74 11.21 1.96
N GLU A 84 32.55 12.24 2.15
CA GLU A 84 32.55 13.36 1.20
C GLU A 84 33.25 12.86 -0.06
N LYS A 85 32.56 12.01 -0.83
CA LYS A 85 32.96 11.77 -2.21
C LYS A 85 32.82 13.11 -2.91
N GLU A 86 33.88 13.54 -3.58
CA GLU A 86 33.84 14.58 -4.59
C GLU A 86 32.56 14.40 -5.41
N LEU A 87 31.64 15.36 -5.29
CA LEU A 87 30.34 15.29 -5.94
C LEU A 87 30.63 15.40 -7.43
N ASP A 88 30.47 14.29 -8.15
CA ASP A 88 30.46 14.29 -9.61
C ASP A 88 29.16 14.96 -10.07
N ILE A 89 29.15 16.29 -10.01
CA ILE A 89 28.02 17.17 -10.34
C ILE A 89 27.48 16.84 -11.75
N PRO A 90 28.31 16.60 -12.78
CA PRO A 90 27.83 16.15 -14.09
C PRO A 90 27.01 14.85 -14.05
N LEU A 91 27.53 13.80 -13.40
CA LEU A 91 26.83 12.51 -13.29
C LEU A 91 25.54 12.63 -12.45
N LEU A 92 25.57 13.47 -11.42
CA LEU A 92 24.40 13.74 -10.60
C LEU A 92 23.32 14.46 -11.40
N ASN A 93 23.68 15.48 -12.18
CA ASN A 93 22.75 16.21 -13.04
C ASN A 93 22.12 15.29 -14.10
N GLU A 94 22.90 14.39 -14.71
CA GLU A 94 22.36 13.41 -15.67
C GLU A 94 21.35 12.46 -15.01
N LYS A 95 21.67 11.97 -13.80
CA LYS A 95 20.75 11.11 -13.03
C LYS A 95 19.49 11.85 -12.65
N VAL A 96 19.60 13.09 -12.18
CA VAL A 96 18.47 13.93 -11.80
C VAL A 96 17.61 14.24 -13.03
N SER A 97 18.21 14.57 -14.18
CA SER A 97 17.48 14.82 -15.43
C SER A 97 16.58 13.65 -15.81
N LYS A 98 17.11 12.41 -15.79
CA LYS A 98 16.36 11.19 -16.13
C LYS A 98 15.13 10.94 -15.25
N HIS A 99 15.13 11.45 -14.01
CA HIS A 99 13.99 11.33 -13.11
C HIS A 99 12.95 12.44 -13.32
N ILE A 100 13.39 13.62 -13.78
CA ILE A 100 12.52 14.78 -13.98
C ILE A 100 11.89 14.79 -15.38
N GLU A 101 12.58 14.24 -16.39
CA GLU A 101 12.11 14.20 -17.77
C GLU A 101 10.69 13.63 -17.94
N PRO A 102 10.30 12.50 -17.31
CA PRO A 102 8.94 11.98 -17.40
C PRO A 102 7.90 12.94 -16.80
N ASP A 103 8.23 13.62 -15.71
CA ASP A 103 7.32 14.55 -15.03
C ASP A 103 7.15 15.83 -15.85
N LEU A 104 8.22 16.34 -16.47
CA LEU A 104 8.15 17.48 -17.38
C LEU A 104 7.37 17.15 -18.66
N ALA A 105 7.55 15.94 -19.21
CA ALA A 105 6.75 15.47 -20.33
C ALA A 105 5.25 15.41 -19.97
N ALA A 106 4.93 14.88 -18.79
CA ALA A 106 3.57 14.86 -18.28
C ALA A 106 2.99 16.27 -18.11
N LEU A 107 3.75 17.22 -17.56
CA LEU A 107 3.31 18.62 -17.43
C LEU A 107 3.12 19.33 -18.78
N ARG A 108 3.78 18.87 -19.85
CA ARG A 108 3.52 19.29 -21.24
C ARG A 108 2.26 18.65 -21.85
N GLY A 109 1.57 17.79 -21.11
CA GLY A 109 0.36 17.09 -21.55
C GLY A 109 0.62 15.73 -22.21
N GLU A 110 1.85 15.21 -22.20
CA GLU A 110 2.14 13.88 -22.74
C GLU A 110 1.49 12.80 -21.87
N LYS A 111 0.67 11.94 -22.49
CA LYS A 111 -0.07 10.89 -21.77
C LYS A 111 0.85 9.72 -21.42
N GLY A 112 0.69 9.18 -20.23
CA GLY A 112 1.45 8.03 -19.74
C GLY A 112 1.36 7.87 -18.23
N ALA A 113 2.13 6.94 -17.67
CA ALA A 113 2.08 6.65 -16.24
C ALA A 113 2.39 7.87 -15.35
N ALA A 114 3.37 8.69 -15.74
CA ALA A 114 3.70 9.92 -15.01
C ALA A 114 2.53 10.90 -15.00
N TYR A 115 1.87 11.09 -16.15
CA TYR A 115 0.67 11.91 -16.28
C TYR A 115 -0.47 11.42 -15.38
N ASP A 116 -0.77 10.12 -15.40
CA ASP A 116 -1.85 9.55 -14.59
C ASP A 116 -1.61 9.74 -13.09
N ILE A 117 -0.36 9.54 -12.64
CA ILE A 117 0.02 9.73 -11.23
C ILE A 117 -0.09 11.20 -10.83
N ILE A 118 0.38 12.13 -11.67
CA ILE A 118 0.32 13.56 -11.38
C ILE A 118 -1.14 14.03 -11.32
N VAL A 119 -1.96 13.65 -12.29
CA VAL A 119 -3.41 13.99 -12.31
C VAL A 119 -4.11 13.42 -11.09
N LEU A 120 -3.86 12.15 -10.75
CA LEU A 120 -4.45 11.52 -9.58
C LEU A 120 -4.05 12.22 -8.28
N ASN A 121 -2.76 12.42 -8.07
CA ASN A 121 -2.26 13.05 -6.86
C ASN A 121 -2.78 14.48 -6.73
N ALA A 122 -2.75 15.26 -7.81
CA ALA A 122 -3.25 16.64 -7.81
C ALA A 122 -4.76 16.69 -7.54
N GLY A 123 -5.57 15.90 -8.26
CA GLY A 123 -7.03 15.89 -8.08
C GLY A 123 -7.45 15.44 -6.69
N ILE A 124 -6.81 14.40 -6.14
CA ILE A 124 -7.11 13.95 -4.77
C ILE A 124 -6.66 14.98 -3.73
N VAL A 125 -5.50 15.61 -3.90
CA VAL A 125 -5.03 16.67 -2.98
C VAL A 125 -5.98 17.87 -3.01
N ASP A 126 -6.41 18.32 -4.19
CA ASP A 126 -7.38 19.42 -4.33
C ASP A 126 -8.70 19.12 -3.63
N HIS A 127 -9.20 17.89 -3.79
CA HIS A 127 -10.42 17.44 -3.11
C HIS A 127 -10.25 17.40 -1.59
N LEU A 128 -9.15 16.83 -1.09
CA LEU A 128 -8.89 16.70 0.34
C LEU A 128 -8.69 18.05 1.03
N LEU A 129 -8.13 19.03 0.32
CA LEU A 129 -7.95 20.39 0.82
C LEU A 129 -9.24 21.23 0.74
N GLY A 130 -10.28 20.72 0.09
CA GLY A 130 -11.53 21.47 -0.14
C GLY A 130 -11.29 22.70 -1.00
N CYS A 131 -10.43 22.58 -2.01
CA CYS A 131 -10.22 23.65 -2.99
C CYS A 131 -11.56 24.01 -3.64
N GLU A 132 -11.83 25.31 -3.82
CA GLU A 132 -13.06 25.80 -4.44
C GLU A 132 -13.25 25.16 -5.82
N GLY A 133 -14.38 24.47 -6.04
CA GLY A 133 -14.67 23.76 -7.29
C GLY A 133 -14.00 22.38 -7.42
N ALA A 134 -13.50 21.81 -6.33
CA ALA A 134 -12.95 20.45 -6.23
C ALA A 134 -13.68 19.59 -5.18
N GLU A 135 -14.93 19.95 -4.83
CA GLU A 135 -15.71 19.27 -3.79
C GLU A 135 -16.07 17.83 -4.18
N ASP A 136 -16.23 17.55 -5.47
CA ASP A 136 -16.41 16.21 -6.00
C ASP A 136 -15.09 15.69 -6.59
N VAL A 137 -14.77 14.42 -6.31
CA VAL A 137 -13.52 13.79 -6.76
C VAL A 137 -13.42 13.78 -8.27
N THR A 138 -14.51 13.51 -9.00
CA THR A 138 -14.47 13.46 -10.47
C THR A 138 -14.22 14.83 -11.07
N VAL A 139 -14.82 15.88 -10.49
CA VAL A 139 -14.59 17.27 -10.90
C VAL A 139 -13.15 17.70 -10.60
N ALA A 140 -12.62 17.36 -9.43
CA ALA A 140 -11.23 17.64 -9.06
C ALA A 140 -10.23 16.99 -10.02
N MET A 141 -10.50 15.74 -10.43
CA MET A 141 -9.70 15.01 -11.41
C MET A 141 -9.76 15.65 -12.80
N GLU A 142 -10.95 16.05 -13.27
CA GLU A 142 -11.11 16.74 -14.56
C GLU A 142 -10.38 18.07 -14.59
N ARG A 143 -10.44 18.82 -13.49
CA ARG A 143 -9.74 20.10 -13.34
C ARG A 143 -8.23 19.94 -13.31
N ALA A 144 -7.70 18.95 -12.60
CA ALA A 144 -6.27 18.64 -12.61
C ALA A 144 -5.79 18.30 -14.02
N LYS A 145 -6.58 17.49 -14.76
CA LYS A 145 -6.34 17.20 -16.16
C LYS A 145 -6.36 18.46 -17.04
N GLU A 146 -7.33 19.34 -16.87
CA GLU A 146 -7.42 20.60 -17.63
C GLU A 146 -6.21 21.51 -17.36
N ALA A 147 -5.76 21.62 -16.10
CA ALA A 147 -4.61 22.43 -15.74
C ALA A 147 -3.32 21.97 -16.43
N ILE A 148 -3.13 20.66 -16.58
CA ILE A 148 -2.00 20.07 -17.29
C ILE A 148 -2.18 20.22 -18.81
N ASP A 149 -3.34 19.82 -19.35
CA ASP A 149 -3.59 19.79 -20.80
C ASP A 149 -3.63 21.20 -21.41
N SER A 150 -3.95 22.23 -20.62
CA SER A 150 -3.90 23.65 -21.03
C SER A 150 -2.52 24.30 -20.89
N GLY A 151 -1.53 23.60 -20.30
CA GLY A 151 -0.19 24.13 -20.06
C GLY A 151 -0.07 25.07 -18.87
N LYS A 152 -1.16 25.41 -18.17
CA LYS A 152 -1.15 26.27 -16.97
C LYS A 152 -0.26 25.69 -15.86
N ALA A 153 -0.26 24.37 -15.70
CA ALA A 153 0.59 23.70 -14.70
C ALA A 153 2.09 23.87 -15.01
N LEU A 154 2.48 23.82 -16.29
CA LEU A 154 3.86 24.02 -16.72
C LEU A 154 4.27 25.50 -16.57
N GLU A 155 3.40 26.43 -16.96
CA GLU A 155 3.63 27.87 -16.77
C GLU A 155 3.83 28.21 -15.29
N ALA A 156 3.00 27.66 -14.40
CA ALA A 156 3.14 27.85 -12.95
C ALA A 156 4.45 27.26 -12.40
N PHE A 157 4.95 26.18 -13.00
CA PHE A 157 6.24 25.57 -12.64
C PHE A 157 7.43 26.43 -13.08
N GLU A 158 7.36 27.08 -14.25
CA GLU A 158 8.44 27.92 -14.79
C GLU A 158 8.49 29.33 -14.15
N LEU A 159 7.38 29.79 -13.56
CA LEU A 159 7.28 31.09 -12.88
C LEU A 159 7.92 31.11 -11.46
N HIS A 160 8.44 29.98 -10.98
CA HIS A 160 9.07 29.83 -9.67
C HIS A 160 10.49 29.27 -9.78
#